data_AF-R5EPR1-F1
#
_entry.id   AF-R5EPR1-F1
#
_cell.length_a   1.000
_cell.length_b   1.000
_cell.length_c   1.000
_cell.angle_alpha   90.00
_cell.angle_beta   90.00
_cell.angle_gamma   90.00
#
_symmetry.space_group_name_H-M   'P 1'
#
loop_
_entity.id
_entity.type
_entity.pdbx_description
1 polymer ?
#
loop_
_entity_poly.entity_id
_entity_poly.type
_entity_poly.pdbx_seq_one_letter_code
_entity_poly.pdbx_strand_id
1 'polypeptide(L)'
;MLMTQYMSLLMANSPYNLIFFMVVPMVIAETIAITEIVLLFSSKPLLKVHSLNSICTFISGIVMLVLGFLFIKELVLPANEQNLWKGWIDYASALLFMVAVVPLVLMSLLQINLIFRKASKRTKMAVKIVLLSIYLVTSHAAMVFGMLDPALGMTDTPKVIETLNMRHMSMNMKHDLMSMNSMPHDLSKSDEMMNCHDMSK
;
A
#
# COMPACT_ATOMS: atom_id res chain seq x y z
N MET A 1 9.52 -5.91 7.99
CA MET A 1 9.08 -6.16 6.60
C MET A 1 9.30 -4.88 5.83
N LEU A 2 9.93 -4.94 4.66
CA LEU A 2 9.97 -3.79 3.74
C LEU A 2 8.59 -3.68 3.11
N MET A 3 7.98 -2.51 3.16
CA MET A 3 6.67 -2.26 2.56
C MET A 3 6.84 -1.34 1.36
N THR A 4 6.05 -1.54 0.30
CA THR A 4 6.01 -0.62 -0.85
C THR A 4 5.71 0.81 -0.40
N GLN A 5 6.09 1.79 -1.21
CA GLN A 5 5.69 3.18 -0.95
C GLN A 5 4.17 3.30 -1.00
N TYR A 6 3.50 2.60 -1.91
CA TYR A 6 2.04 2.52 -1.99
C TYR A 6 1.38 2.10 -0.66
N MET A 7 1.86 1.01 -0.07
CA MET A 7 1.35 0.52 1.22
C MET A 7 1.72 1.46 2.37
N SER A 8 2.90 2.09 2.29
CA SER A 8 3.33 3.08 3.29
C SER A 8 2.40 4.29 3.31
N LEU A 9 1.93 4.76 2.14
CA LEU A 9 0.96 5.86 2.02
C LEU A 9 -0.42 5.48 2.59
N LEU A 10 -0.87 4.26 2.31
CA LEU A 10 -2.13 3.73 2.84
C LEU A 10 -2.11 3.62 4.38
N MET A 11 -0.97 3.25 4.96
CA MET A 11 -0.85 3.04 6.40
C MET A 11 -0.43 4.27 7.21
N ALA A 12 0.17 5.29 6.59
CA ALA A 12 0.70 6.47 7.28
C ALA A 12 -0.35 7.23 8.13
N ASN A 13 -1.61 7.23 7.70
CA ASN A 13 -2.73 7.86 8.41
C ASN A 13 -3.96 6.93 8.46
N SER A 14 -3.74 5.68 8.88
CA SER A 14 -4.80 4.69 9.04
C SER A 14 -5.80 5.13 10.12
N PRO A 15 -7.14 5.07 9.87
CA PRO A 15 -7.81 4.38 8.74
C PRO A 15 -8.16 5.29 7.55
N TYR A 16 -7.94 6.60 7.64
CA TYR A 16 -8.48 7.57 6.69
C TYR A 16 -7.94 7.39 5.27
N ASN A 17 -6.62 7.25 5.11
CA ASN A 17 -6.02 7.09 3.78
C ASN A 17 -6.52 5.83 3.07
N LEU A 18 -6.66 4.72 3.80
CA LEU A 18 -7.18 3.48 3.25
C LEU A 18 -8.64 3.63 2.78
N ILE A 19 -9.46 4.35 3.55
CA ILE A 19 -10.84 4.63 3.15
C ILE A 19 -10.87 5.48 1.87
N PHE A 20 -10.08 6.54 1.79
CA PHE A 20 -10.10 7.46 0.65
C PHE A 20 -9.49 6.86 -0.63
N PHE A 21 -8.35 6.18 -0.54
CA PHE A 21 -7.63 5.67 -1.71
C PHE A 21 -8.13 4.31 -2.21
N MET A 22 -8.90 3.56 -1.40
CA MET A 22 -9.34 2.22 -1.75
C MET A 22 -10.86 2.04 -1.60
N VAL A 23 -11.40 2.25 -0.40
CA VAL A 23 -12.81 1.93 -0.11
C VAL A 23 -13.77 2.80 -0.92
N VAL A 24 -13.57 4.13 -0.91
CA VAL A 24 -14.46 5.07 -1.59
C VAL A 24 -14.52 4.82 -3.10
N PRO A 25 -13.38 4.72 -3.84
CA PRO A 25 -13.40 4.41 -5.27
C PRO A 25 -14.02 3.04 -5.59
N MET A 26 -13.77 2.04 -4.75
CA MET A 26 -14.22 0.66 -4.98
C MET A 26 -15.73 0.53 -4.83
N VAL A 27 -16.32 1.07 -3.76
CA VAL A 27 -17.78 1.06 -3.55
C VAL A 27 -18.51 1.83 -4.66
N ILE A 28 -17.96 2.97 -5.09
CA ILE A 28 -18.53 3.74 -6.21
C ILE A 28 -18.48 2.90 -7.50
N ALA A 29 -17.35 2.26 -7.80
CA ALA A 29 -17.19 1.44 -8.99
C ALA A 29 -18.12 0.21 -8.99
N GLU A 30 -18.28 -0.48 -7.86
CA GLU A 30 -19.22 -1.59 -7.73
C GLU A 30 -20.68 -1.15 -7.88
N THR A 31 -21.03 0.01 -7.31
CA THR A 31 -22.36 0.60 -7.49
C THR A 31 -22.64 0.89 -8.97
N ILE A 32 -21.65 1.45 -9.68
CA ILE A 32 -21.74 1.69 -11.13
C ILE A 32 -21.84 0.36 -11.89
N ALA A 33 -21.08 -0.66 -11.50
CA ALA A 33 -21.12 -1.98 -12.14
C ALA A 33 -22.52 -2.61 -12.06
N ILE A 34 -23.10 -2.64 -10.86
CA ILE A 34 -24.43 -3.20 -10.62
C ILE A 34 -25.48 -2.41 -11.41
N THR A 35 -25.43 -1.08 -11.37
CA THR A 35 -26.42 -0.25 -12.08
C THR A 35 -26.29 -0.32 -13.59
N GLU A 36 -25.08 -0.40 -14.15
CA GLU A 36 -24.83 -0.62 -15.58
C GLU A 36 -25.33 -2.00 -16.04
N ILE A 37 -25.07 -3.06 -15.28
CA ILE A 37 -25.58 -4.40 -15.57
C ILE A 37 -27.11 -4.40 -15.57
N VAL A 38 -27.75 -3.80 -14.57
CA VAL A 38 -29.22 -3.69 -14.50
C VAL A 38 -29.79 -2.92 -15.70
N LEU A 39 -29.14 -1.83 -16.11
CA LEU A 39 -29.56 -1.05 -17.27
C LEU A 39 -29.34 -1.81 -18.59
N LEU A 40 -28.32 -2.66 -18.68
CA LEU A 40 -28.02 -3.48 -19.85
C LEU A 40 -29.07 -4.57 -20.07
N PHE A 41 -29.54 -5.22 -19.00
CA PHE A 41 -30.51 -6.32 -19.07
C PHE A 41 -31.97 -5.86 -19.02
N SER A 42 -32.26 -4.63 -18.60
CA SER A 42 -33.63 -4.13 -18.52
C SER A 42 -34.14 -3.56 -19.84
N SER A 43 -35.22 -4.16 -20.37
CA SER A 43 -35.92 -3.65 -21.57
C SER A 43 -36.73 -2.38 -21.31
N LYS A 44 -37.08 -2.09 -20.05
CA LYS A 44 -37.76 -0.86 -19.60
C LYS A 44 -36.95 -0.23 -18.47
N PRO A 45 -35.90 0.55 -18.79
CA PRO A 45 -35.01 1.08 -17.76
C PRO A 45 -35.78 2.05 -16.84
N LEU A 46 -35.71 1.79 -15.54
CA LEU A 46 -36.24 2.71 -14.53
C LEU A 46 -35.43 4.01 -14.58
N LEU A 47 -36.09 5.13 -14.85
CA LEU A 47 -35.49 6.47 -14.89
C LEU A 47 -34.64 6.78 -13.64
N LYS A 48 -35.05 6.29 -12.47
CA LYS A 48 -34.33 6.43 -11.19
C LYS A 48 -32.95 5.74 -11.21
N VAL A 49 -32.86 4.53 -11.75
CA VAL A 49 -31.59 3.77 -11.84
C VAL A 49 -30.63 4.43 -12.83
N HIS A 50 -31.15 4.92 -13.96
CA HIS A 50 -30.35 5.65 -14.93
C HIS A 50 -29.79 6.96 -14.36
N SER A 51 -30.60 7.73 -13.63
CA SER A 51 -30.15 8.97 -12.99
C SER A 51 -29.08 8.69 -11.93
N LEU A 52 -29.29 7.67 -11.09
CA LEU A 52 -28.32 7.27 -10.07
C LEU A 52 -26.98 6.86 -10.69
N ASN A 53 -27.01 5.99 -11.72
CA ASN A 53 -25.81 5.59 -12.45
C ASN A 53 -25.08 6.80 -13.05
N SER A 54 -25.82 7.74 -13.65
CA SER A 54 -25.23 8.95 -14.23
C SER A 54 -24.51 9.80 -13.19
N ILE A 55 -25.13 10.01 -12.03
CA ILE A 55 -24.58 10.81 -10.94
C ILE A 55 -23.36 10.10 -10.35
N CYS A 56 -23.46 8.81 -10.03
CA CYS A 56 -22.34 8.02 -9.52
C CYS A 56 -21.16 8.00 -10.50
N THR A 57 -21.43 7.79 -11.79
CA THR A 57 -20.38 7.82 -12.83
C THR A 57 -19.70 9.19 -12.88
N PHE A 58 -20.47 10.28 -12.85
CA PHE A 58 -19.90 11.62 -12.88
C PHE A 58 -19.01 11.90 -11.67
N ILE A 59 -19.53 11.62 -10.46
CA ILE A 59 -18.81 11.77 -9.19
C ILE A 59 -17.55 10.91 -9.18
N SER A 60 -17.62 9.67 -9.68
CA SER A 60 -16.47 8.75 -9.69
C SER A 60 -15.25 9.33 -10.40
N GLY A 61 -15.44 9.99 -11.55
CA GLY A 61 -14.34 10.61 -12.28
C GLY A 61 -13.73 11.78 -11.51
N ILE A 62 -14.54 12.59 -10.83
CA ILE A 62 -14.04 13.71 -10.00
C ILE A 62 -13.23 13.15 -8.83
N VAL A 63 -13.78 12.15 -8.11
CA VAL A 63 -13.10 11.50 -6.99
C VAL A 63 -11.76 10.91 -7.44
N MET A 64 -11.73 10.18 -8.55
CA MET A 64 -10.48 9.60 -9.07
C MET A 64 -9.48 10.65 -9.54
N LEU A 65 -9.93 11.77 -10.09
CA LEU A 65 -9.04 12.85 -10.50
C LEU A 65 -8.39 13.52 -9.27
N VAL A 66 -9.17 13.78 -8.22
CA VAL A 66 -8.66 14.33 -6.95
C VAL A 66 -7.68 13.35 -6.30
N LEU A 67 -8.06 12.08 -6.18
CA LEU A 67 -7.19 11.05 -5.60
C LEU A 67 -5.93 10.84 -6.43
N GLY A 68 -6.01 10.86 -7.76
CA GLY A 68 -4.84 10.78 -8.64
C GLY A 68 -3.87 11.93 -8.41
N PHE A 69 -4.37 13.16 -8.24
CA PHE A 69 -3.53 14.31 -7.93
C PHE A 69 -2.88 14.21 -6.55
N LEU A 70 -3.67 13.83 -5.52
CA LEU A 70 -3.15 13.60 -4.17
C LEU A 70 -2.09 12.50 -4.16
N PHE A 71 -2.31 11.42 -4.91
CA PHE A 71 -1.36 10.33 -5.05
C PHE A 71 -0.03 10.78 -5.66
N ILE A 72 -0.06 11.61 -6.71
CA ILE A 72 1.17 12.17 -7.29
C ILE A 72 1.91 13.03 -6.26
N LYS A 73 1.17 13.88 -5.54
CA LYS A 73 1.75 14.81 -4.57
C LYS A 73 2.32 14.12 -3.33
N GLU A 74 1.62 13.13 -2.80
CA GLU A 74 1.97 12.45 -1.55
C GLU A 74 2.87 11.22 -1.76
N LEU A 75 2.89 10.65 -2.97
CA LEU A 75 3.73 9.49 -3.29
C LEU A 75 4.79 9.79 -4.33
N VAL A 76 4.37 10.15 -5.54
CA VAL A 76 5.26 10.14 -6.71
C VAL A 76 6.36 11.19 -6.58
N LEU A 77 6.00 12.41 -6.16
CA LEU A 77 6.97 13.48 -5.92
C LEU A 77 7.98 13.13 -4.80
N PRO A 78 7.55 12.83 -3.56
CA PRO A 78 8.51 12.51 -2.50
C PRO A 78 9.31 11.24 -2.78
N ALA A 79 8.71 10.23 -3.43
CA ALA A 79 9.45 9.01 -3.79
C ALA A 79 10.54 9.27 -4.85
N ASN A 80 10.27 10.16 -5.81
CA ASN A 80 11.24 10.54 -6.84
C ASN A 80 12.35 11.46 -6.31
N GLU A 81 12.01 12.43 -5.47
CA GLU A 81 13.00 13.36 -4.88
C GLU A 81 13.94 12.67 -3.88
N GLN A 82 13.42 11.69 -3.13
CA GLN A 82 14.17 11.02 -2.06
C GLN A 82 14.71 9.63 -2.48
N ASN A 83 14.56 9.23 -3.75
CA ASN A 83 14.92 7.91 -4.28
C ASN A 83 14.44 6.75 -3.39
N LEU A 84 13.21 6.85 -2.88
CA LEU A 84 12.65 5.90 -1.90
C LEU A 84 11.98 4.69 -2.55
N TRP A 85 12.12 4.54 -3.87
CA TRP A 85 11.59 3.41 -4.62
C TRP A 85 12.33 2.14 -4.24
N LYS A 86 11.59 1.16 -3.73
CA LYS A 86 12.19 -0.06 -3.16
C LYS A 86 12.43 -1.17 -4.20
N GLY A 87 12.06 -0.96 -5.46
CA GLY A 87 12.26 -1.93 -6.57
C GLY A 87 11.26 -1.71 -7.71
N TRP A 88 11.38 -2.48 -8.79
CA TRP A 88 10.47 -2.34 -9.95
C TRP A 88 9.00 -2.66 -9.62
N ILE A 89 8.76 -3.50 -8.61
CA ILE A 89 7.42 -3.82 -8.10
C ILE A 89 6.73 -2.57 -7.52
N ASP A 90 7.49 -1.71 -6.84
CA ASP A 90 6.97 -0.47 -6.25
C ASP A 90 6.51 0.49 -7.36
N TYR A 91 7.34 0.66 -8.39
CA TYR A 91 6.97 1.41 -9.60
C TYR A 91 5.77 0.82 -10.34
N ALA A 92 5.71 -0.51 -10.47
CA ALA A 92 4.61 -1.20 -11.13
C ALA A 92 3.29 -0.97 -10.38
N SER A 93 3.29 -1.03 -9.05
CA SER A 93 2.10 -0.76 -8.22
C SER A 93 1.59 0.66 -8.41
N ALA A 94 2.49 1.66 -8.38
CA ALA A 94 2.14 3.06 -8.58
C ALA A 94 1.65 3.34 -10.00
N LEU A 95 2.27 2.71 -11.00
CA LEU A 95 1.86 2.82 -12.40
C LEU A 95 0.47 2.21 -12.62
N LEU A 96 0.19 1.03 -12.08
CA LEU A 96 -1.12 0.39 -12.17
C LEU A 96 -2.22 1.25 -11.53
N PHE A 97 -1.93 1.89 -10.39
CA PHE A 97 -2.86 2.83 -9.79
C PHE A 97 -3.13 4.03 -10.71
N MET A 98 -2.10 4.63 -11.31
CA MET A 98 -2.26 5.72 -12.28
C MET A 98 -3.03 5.29 -13.53
N VAL A 99 -2.76 4.10 -14.05
CA VAL A 99 -3.51 3.53 -15.18
C VAL A 99 -4.96 3.30 -14.77
N ALA A 100 -5.26 2.90 -13.53
CA ALA A 100 -6.63 2.74 -13.03
C ALA A 100 -7.39 4.07 -12.93
N VAL A 101 -6.73 5.21 -12.66
CA VAL A 101 -7.39 6.53 -12.66
C VAL A 101 -8.00 6.87 -14.03
N VAL A 102 -7.30 6.53 -15.11
CA VAL A 102 -7.66 6.93 -16.48
C VAL A 102 -9.03 6.41 -16.93
N PRO A 103 -9.37 5.11 -16.83
CA PRO A 103 -10.66 4.58 -17.23
C PRO A 103 -11.84 5.21 -16.50
N LEU A 104 -11.74 5.48 -15.19
CA LEU A 104 -12.85 6.09 -14.43
C LEU A 104 -13.05 7.57 -14.78
N VAL A 105 -11.97 8.32 -14.99
CA VAL A 105 -12.06 9.69 -15.51
C VAL A 105 -12.69 9.67 -16.91
N LEU A 106 -12.23 8.79 -17.81
CA LEU A 106 -12.76 8.66 -19.16
C LEU A 106 -14.25 8.27 -19.16
N MET A 107 -14.66 7.40 -18.24
CA MET A 107 -16.06 7.00 -18.04
C MET A 107 -16.93 8.19 -17.62
N SER A 108 -16.44 9.06 -16.74
CA SER A 108 -17.13 10.30 -16.34
C SER A 108 -17.23 11.30 -17.50
N LEU A 109 -16.17 11.46 -18.30
CA LEU A 109 -16.19 12.30 -19.51
C LEU A 109 -17.17 11.78 -20.57
N LEU A 110 -17.30 10.45 -20.71
CA LEU A 110 -18.29 9.82 -21.58
C LEU A 110 -19.72 10.09 -21.08
N GLN A 111 -19.94 10.14 -19.76
CA GLN A 111 -21.24 10.40 -19.15
C GLN A 111 -21.76 11.82 -19.43
N ILE A 112 -20.88 12.83 -19.38
CA ILE A 112 -21.24 14.23 -19.70
C ILE A 112 -21.36 14.48 -21.22
N ASN A 113 -21.27 13.44 -22.06
CA ASN A 113 -21.26 13.52 -23.52
C ASN A 113 -20.15 14.41 -24.10
N LEU A 114 -19.06 14.63 -23.34
CA LEU A 114 -17.90 15.38 -23.83
C LEU A 114 -17.16 14.57 -24.92
N ILE A 115 -17.18 13.25 -24.78
CA ILE A 115 -16.60 12.29 -25.73
C ILE A 115 -17.75 11.42 -26.29
N PHE A 116 -17.66 10.99 -27.56
CA PHE A 116 -18.69 10.17 -28.24
C PHE A 116 -20.10 10.79 -28.30
N ARG A 117 -20.22 12.11 -28.49
CA ARG A 117 -21.52 12.83 -28.55
C ARG A 117 -22.51 12.22 -29.56
N LYS A 118 -22.02 11.72 -30.71
CA LYS A 118 -22.82 11.08 -31.77
C LYS A 118 -23.08 9.57 -31.59
N ALA A 119 -22.52 8.93 -30.57
CA ALA A 119 -22.68 7.49 -30.38
C ALA A 119 -24.06 7.12 -29.85
N SER A 120 -24.54 5.94 -30.26
CA SER A 120 -25.81 5.38 -29.77
C SER A 120 -25.78 5.15 -28.25
N LYS A 121 -26.95 5.19 -27.59
CA LYS A 121 -27.06 4.90 -26.15
C LYS A 121 -26.44 3.54 -25.79
N ARG A 122 -26.63 2.53 -26.65
CA ARG A 122 -26.11 1.18 -26.44
C ARG A 122 -24.59 1.10 -26.55
N THR A 123 -24.00 1.84 -27.49
CA THR A 123 -22.54 1.93 -27.63
C THR A 123 -21.91 2.61 -26.41
N LYS A 124 -22.50 3.69 -25.90
CA LYS A 124 -22.02 4.38 -24.70
C LYS A 124 -22.03 3.44 -23.48
N MET A 125 -23.13 2.71 -23.29
CA MET A 125 -23.27 1.71 -22.23
C MET A 125 -22.19 0.62 -22.33
N ALA A 126 -21.95 0.07 -23.53
CA ALA A 126 -20.91 -0.93 -23.74
C ALA A 126 -19.51 -0.40 -23.42
N VAL A 127 -19.17 0.80 -23.87
CA VAL A 127 -17.87 1.43 -23.57
C VAL A 127 -17.71 1.68 -22.07
N LYS A 128 -18.77 2.12 -21.38
CA LYS A 128 -18.77 2.30 -19.93
C LYS A 128 -18.43 1.01 -19.19
N ILE A 129 -19.06 -0.10 -19.57
CA ILE A 129 -18.78 -1.43 -18.99
C ILE A 129 -17.32 -1.84 -19.26
N VAL A 130 -16.83 -1.69 -20.48
CA VAL A 130 -15.44 -2.03 -20.83
C VAL A 130 -14.44 -1.20 -20.01
N LEU A 131 -14.64 0.11 -19.90
CA LEU A 131 -13.78 0.98 -19.09
C LEU A 131 -13.81 0.58 -17.60
N LEU A 132 -14.98 0.24 -17.09
CA LEU A 132 -15.13 -0.23 -15.71
C LEU A 132 -14.42 -1.57 -15.46
N SER A 133 -14.48 -2.49 -16.42
CA SER A 133 -13.74 -3.76 -16.35
C SER A 133 -12.22 -3.52 -16.34
N ILE A 134 -11.72 -2.62 -17.19
CA ILE A 134 -10.30 -2.25 -17.18
C ILE A 134 -9.91 -1.65 -15.82
N TYR A 135 -10.73 -0.73 -15.28
CA TYR A 135 -10.50 -0.18 -13.94
C TYR A 135 -10.41 -1.28 -12.86
N LEU A 136 -11.37 -2.21 -12.83
CA LEU A 136 -11.43 -3.28 -11.84
C LEU A 136 -10.16 -4.14 -11.85
N VAL A 137 -9.72 -4.58 -13.03
CA VAL A 137 -8.51 -5.40 -13.18
C VAL A 137 -7.27 -4.61 -12.75
N THR A 138 -7.13 -3.38 -13.21
CA THR A 138 -5.92 -2.58 -12.96
C THR A 138 -5.82 -2.16 -11.48
N SER A 139 -6.94 -1.80 -10.86
CA SER A 139 -7.02 -1.46 -9.44
C SER A 139 -6.69 -2.65 -8.54
N HIS A 140 -7.24 -3.84 -8.83
CA HIS A 140 -6.89 -5.06 -8.10
C HIS A 140 -5.42 -5.43 -8.28
N ALA A 141 -4.89 -5.32 -9.49
CA ALA A 141 -3.47 -5.53 -9.72
C ALA A 141 -2.63 -4.56 -8.87
N ALA A 142 -2.96 -3.26 -8.85
CA ALA A 142 -2.26 -2.28 -8.02
C ALA A 142 -2.26 -2.65 -6.52
N MET A 143 -3.39 -3.15 -6.00
CA MET A 143 -3.48 -3.60 -4.61
C MET A 143 -2.63 -4.85 -4.33
N VAL A 144 -2.67 -5.84 -5.24
CA VAL A 144 -1.83 -7.04 -5.12
C VAL A 144 -0.37 -6.65 -5.13
N PHE A 145 0.10 -5.91 -6.14
CA PHE A 145 1.50 -5.47 -6.22
C PHE A 145 1.89 -4.54 -5.07
N GLY A 146 0.97 -3.74 -4.56
CA GLY A 146 1.19 -2.88 -3.40
C GLY A 146 1.41 -3.67 -2.10
N MET A 147 0.77 -4.83 -1.97
CA MET A 147 0.92 -5.72 -0.81
C MET A 147 2.05 -6.76 -0.96
N LEU A 148 2.59 -6.95 -2.18
CA LEU A 148 3.75 -7.80 -2.39
C LEU A 148 5.01 -7.20 -1.73
N ASP A 149 5.89 -8.07 -1.25
CA ASP A 149 7.19 -7.64 -0.72
C ASP A 149 8.03 -7.06 -1.88
N PRO A 150 8.42 -5.76 -1.82
CA PRO A 150 9.25 -5.15 -2.87
C PRO A 150 10.61 -5.84 -3.01
N ALA A 151 11.06 -6.61 -2.01
CA ALA A 151 12.29 -7.41 -2.07
C ALA A 151 12.27 -8.45 -3.21
N LEU A 152 11.09 -8.93 -3.63
CA LEU A 152 10.95 -9.85 -4.78
C LEU A 152 11.28 -9.19 -6.12
N GLY A 153 11.29 -7.86 -6.16
CA GLY A 153 11.55 -7.06 -7.35
C GLY A 153 12.87 -6.30 -7.29
N MET A 154 13.74 -6.62 -6.33
CA MET A 154 15.10 -6.09 -6.30
C MET A 154 15.96 -6.90 -7.27
N THR A 155 16.42 -6.28 -8.35
CA THR A 155 17.47 -6.85 -9.22
C THR A 155 18.85 -6.84 -8.57
N ASP A 156 19.01 -6.13 -7.45
CA ASP A 156 20.21 -6.12 -6.64
C ASP A 156 19.90 -6.61 -5.21
N THR A 157 20.25 -7.86 -4.91
CA THR A 157 20.87 -8.14 -3.62
C THR A 157 22.36 -7.76 -3.79
N PRO A 158 23.07 -7.08 -2.86
CA PRO A 158 22.88 -7.06 -1.41
C PRO A 158 23.27 -5.73 -0.67
N LYS A 159 22.44 -5.16 0.22
CA LYS A 159 22.94 -4.28 1.33
C LYS A 159 22.13 -4.37 2.64
N VAL A 160 20.90 -4.86 2.59
CA VAL A 160 20.04 -5.00 3.77
C VAL A 160 20.42 -6.22 4.62
N ILE A 161 20.91 -7.30 4.00
CA ILE A 161 21.37 -8.50 4.73
C ILE A 161 22.68 -8.22 5.48
N GLU A 162 23.60 -7.42 4.91
CA GLU A 162 24.85 -7.07 5.59
C GLU A 162 24.59 -6.17 6.81
N THR A 163 23.68 -5.21 6.73
CA THR A 163 23.31 -4.36 7.87
C THR A 163 22.55 -5.11 8.97
N LEU A 164 21.72 -6.10 8.63
CA LEU A 164 21.07 -6.96 9.64
C LEU A 164 22.07 -7.93 10.29
N ASN A 165 23.00 -8.51 9.52
CA ASN A 165 24.05 -9.38 10.06
C ASN A 165 25.06 -8.60 10.94
N MET A 166 25.44 -7.39 10.52
CA MET A 166 26.31 -6.48 11.28
C MET A 166 25.64 -5.97 12.57
N ARG A 167 24.32 -5.76 12.57
CA ARG A 167 23.58 -5.39 13.79
C ARG A 167 23.47 -6.56 14.78
N HIS A 168 23.32 -7.79 14.28
CA HIS A 168 23.27 -8.97 15.13
C HIS A 168 24.66 -9.30 15.75
N MET A 169 25.75 -9.13 14.99
CA MET A 169 27.11 -9.24 15.55
C MET A 169 27.44 -8.11 16.54
N SER A 170 27.02 -6.87 16.27
CA SER A 170 27.28 -5.74 17.17
C SER A 170 26.53 -5.86 18.50
N MET A 171 25.30 -6.40 18.50
CA MET A 171 24.57 -6.65 19.75
C MET A 171 25.16 -7.81 20.55
N ASN A 172 25.63 -8.89 19.89
CA ASN A 172 26.27 -10.00 20.60
C ASN A 172 27.59 -9.58 21.25
N MET A 173 28.45 -8.82 20.54
CA MET A 173 29.69 -8.31 21.13
C MET A 173 29.45 -7.34 22.30
N LYS A 174 28.38 -6.55 22.28
CA LYS A 174 28.02 -5.69 23.43
C LYS A 174 27.59 -6.49 24.65
N HIS A 175 26.89 -7.60 24.45
CA HIS A 175 26.45 -8.48 25.53
C HIS A 175 27.63 -9.26 26.14
N ASP A 176 28.56 -9.75 25.31
CA ASP A 176 29.77 -10.44 25.78
C ASP A 176 30.71 -9.48 26.53
N LEU A 177 30.85 -8.23 26.07
CA LEU A 177 31.68 -7.23 26.77
C LEU A 177 31.07 -6.80 28.11
N MET A 178 29.74 -6.69 28.21
CA MET A 178 29.05 -6.43 29.48
C MET A 178 29.10 -7.62 30.44
N SER A 179 29.16 -8.86 29.92
CA SER A 179 29.27 -10.06 30.74
C SER A 179 30.68 -10.32 31.28
N MET A 180 31.74 -9.80 30.63
CA MET A 180 33.11 -9.85 31.16
C MET A 180 33.40 -8.75 32.20
N ASN A 181 32.65 -7.64 32.18
CA ASN A 181 32.79 -6.55 33.16
C ASN A 181 31.97 -6.76 34.44
N SER A 182 31.16 -7.82 34.53
CA SER A 182 30.32 -8.13 35.69
C SER A 182 30.83 -9.29 36.55
N MET A 183 32.08 -9.74 36.35
CA MET A 183 32.76 -10.58 37.35
C MET A 183 33.42 -9.67 38.40
N PRO A 184 32.90 -9.59 39.64
CA PRO A 184 33.68 -9.02 40.73
C PRO A 184 34.84 -9.96 41.03
N HIS A 185 36.07 -9.47 40.86
CA HIS A 185 37.22 -10.02 41.55
C HIS A 185 37.03 -9.76 43.05
N ASP A 186 36.41 -10.71 43.74
CA ASP A 186 36.37 -10.72 45.21
C ASP A 186 37.75 -11.17 45.71
N LEU A 187 38.66 -10.21 45.77
CA LEU A 187 39.98 -10.35 46.38
C LEU A 187 39.93 -9.68 47.76
N SER A 188 39.52 -10.42 48.79
CA SER A 188 39.97 -10.25 50.20
C SER A 188 39.07 -11.02 51.16
N LYS A 189 39.58 -12.14 51.69
CA LYS A 189 39.56 -12.50 53.13
C LYS A 189 39.94 -13.98 53.30
N SER A 190 41.20 -14.23 53.55
CA SER A 190 41.67 -15.44 54.21
C SER A 190 42.82 -15.06 55.13
N ASP A 191 42.49 -14.29 56.17
CA ASP A 191 43.30 -14.14 57.38
C ASP A 191 42.35 -14.38 58.55
N GLU A 192 42.85 -15.09 59.57
CA GLU A 192 42.15 -15.69 60.72
C GLU A 192 41.40 -17.00 60.36
N MET A 193 41.76 -18.18 60.84
CA MET A 193 42.24 -18.52 62.18
C MET A 193 43.19 -19.71 62.12
N MET A 194 44.44 -19.48 62.52
CA MET A 194 45.32 -20.52 63.02
C MET A 194 45.26 -20.47 64.55
N ASN A 195 45.28 -21.65 65.16
CA ASN A 195 45.60 -21.93 66.56
C ASN A 195 44.41 -22.11 67.52
N CYS A 196 44.00 -23.37 67.68
CA CYS A 196 43.79 -23.96 69.00
C CYS A 196 44.21 -25.44 68.93
N HIS A 197 45.49 -25.67 69.22
CA HIS A 197 45.99 -26.98 69.63
C HIS A 197 45.69 -27.17 71.12
N ASP A 198 45.01 -28.26 71.45
CA ASP A 198 45.34 -29.18 72.56
C ASP A 198 45.30 -28.67 74.03
N MET A 199 44.37 -29.18 74.83
CA MET A 199 44.74 -30.21 75.83
C MET A 199 43.55 -30.81 76.60
N SER A 200 43.60 -32.13 76.64
CA SER A 200 42.97 -33.05 77.58
C SER A 200 43.47 -32.84 79.02
N LYS A 201 42.55 -32.65 79.98
CA LYS A 201 42.45 -33.44 81.22
C LYS A 201 41.18 -33.11 82.00
#